data_AF-A0A2K9EW11-F1
#
_entry.id   AF-A0A2K9EW11-F1
#
_cell.length_a   1.000
_cell.length_b   1.000
_cell.length_c   1.000
_cell.angle_alpha   90.00
_cell.angle_beta   90.00
_cell.angle_gamma   90.00
#
_symmetry.space_group_name_H-M   'P 1'
#
loop_
_entity.id
_entity.type
_entity.pdbx_description
1 polymer ?
#
loop_
_entity_poly.entity_id
_entity_poly.type
_entity_poly.pdbx_seq_one_letter_code
_entity_poly.pdbx_strand_id
1 'polypeptide(L)'
;MSGFVKTSDRVALAAAVCAALMVPTVALAHGDVAPQAVDVSGLPELAEGEVLTENPYRAETAGEEAWAKAVEIGASGYVQNCARCHGLEAISGGLAPDLRFLEAEEYGDEWYIERFIQGYTQGGVTKMPAFGEVLGQEAGWAIRTYVETRPDGDQLGEVSSELGEIRDTLQAAADGGSADSAAIASRLTEIGGQIETMSGAPVSDNIATHAGRVLAAKPEAYDQAAEILTVGLSVAH
;
A
#
# COMPACT_ATOMS: atom_id res chain seq x y z
N MET A 1 -64.66 -16.02 10.70
CA MET A 1 -64.29 -16.84 11.88
C MET A 1 -62.87 -16.45 12.25
N SER A 2 -62.70 -15.64 13.29
CA SER A 2 -61.38 -15.12 13.71
C SER A 2 -60.89 -15.97 14.88
N GLY A 3 -59.86 -16.78 14.66
CA GLY A 3 -59.26 -17.62 15.68
C GLY A 3 -58.40 -16.80 16.63
N PHE A 4 -58.71 -16.83 17.93
CA PHE A 4 -57.87 -16.26 18.98
C PHE A 4 -56.66 -17.17 19.20
N VAL A 5 -55.46 -16.67 18.87
CA VAL A 5 -54.18 -17.35 19.22
C VAL A 5 -53.91 -17.17 20.71
N LYS A 6 -53.61 -18.27 21.42
CA LYS A 6 -53.44 -18.29 22.87
C LYS A 6 -52.14 -17.58 23.27
N THR A 7 -52.13 -16.89 24.41
CA THR A 7 -50.97 -16.11 24.89
C THR A 7 -49.71 -16.98 25.09
N SER A 8 -49.87 -18.26 25.43
CA SER A 8 -48.80 -19.26 25.51
C SER A 8 -48.10 -19.50 24.18
N ASP A 9 -48.86 -19.46 23.08
CA ASP A 9 -48.36 -19.74 21.73
C ASP A 9 -47.54 -18.54 21.22
N ARG A 10 -47.89 -17.33 21.66
CA ARG A 10 -47.13 -16.10 21.37
C ARG A 10 -45.80 -16.05 22.11
N VAL A 11 -45.76 -16.53 23.36
CA VAL A 11 -44.51 -16.61 24.15
C VAL A 11 -43.59 -17.71 23.61
N ALA A 12 -44.14 -18.85 23.22
CA ALA A 12 -43.38 -19.93 22.58
C ALA A 12 -42.80 -19.49 21.21
N LEU A 13 -43.60 -18.77 20.41
CA LEU A 13 -43.14 -18.22 19.14
C LEU A 13 -42.05 -17.15 19.33
N ALA A 14 -42.20 -16.26 20.31
CA ALA A 14 -41.19 -15.25 20.62
C ALA A 14 -39.88 -15.88 21.11
N ALA A 15 -39.94 -16.92 21.95
CA ALA A 15 -38.76 -17.65 22.41
C ALA A 15 -38.04 -18.40 21.27
N ALA A 16 -38.81 -19.00 20.33
CA ALA A 16 -38.26 -19.66 19.15
C ALA A 16 -37.59 -18.68 18.18
N VAL A 17 -38.15 -17.48 18.00
CA VAL A 17 -37.56 -16.43 17.16
C VAL A 17 -36.27 -15.89 17.78
N CYS A 18 -36.23 -15.65 19.10
CA CYS A 18 -35.01 -15.22 19.78
C CYS A 18 -33.90 -16.27 19.76
N ALA A 19 -34.23 -17.57 19.86
CA ALA A 19 -33.25 -18.65 19.76
C ALA A 19 -32.69 -18.79 18.33
N ALA A 20 -33.50 -18.51 17.29
CA ALA A 20 -33.05 -18.52 15.90
C ALA A 20 -32.12 -17.34 15.52
N LEU A 21 -32.11 -16.25 16.31
CA LEU A 21 -31.23 -15.10 16.09
C LEU A 21 -29.86 -15.21 16.80
N MET A 22 -29.65 -16.24 17.63
CA MET A 22 -28.37 -16.51 18.29
C MET A 22 -27.54 -17.58 17.57
N VAL A 23 -27.71 -17.74 16.26
CA VAL A 23 -26.76 -18.54 15.47
C VAL A 23 -25.45 -17.74 15.44
N PRO A 24 -24.34 -18.25 15.99
CA PRO A 24 -23.06 -17.58 15.86
C PRO A 24 -22.72 -17.58 14.37
N THR A 25 -22.82 -16.42 13.73
CA THR A 25 -22.21 -16.21 12.43
C THR A 25 -20.72 -16.39 12.65
N VAL A 26 -20.19 -17.53 12.22
CA VAL A 26 -18.75 -17.71 12.10
C VAL A 26 -18.31 -16.77 11.00
N ALA A 27 -18.04 -15.52 11.37
CA ALA A 27 -17.44 -14.57 10.46
C ALA A 27 -16.02 -15.08 10.22
N LEU A 28 -15.79 -15.63 9.02
CA LEU A 28 -14.45 -15.82 8.45
C LEU A 28 -13.88 -14.43 8.13
N ALA A 29 -13.72 -13.59 9.16
CA ALA A 29 -13.20 -12.24 9.05
C ALA A 29 -11.67 -12.22 8.95
N HIS A 30 -11.03 -13.37 9.14
CA HIS A 30 -9.66 -13.58 8.73
C HIS A 30 -9.72 -14.01 7.26
N GLY A 31 -9.37 -13.09 6.36
CA GLY A 31 -9.17 -13.41 4.94
C GLY A 31 -8.16 -14.55 4.77
N ASP A 32 -8.14 -15.13 3.58
CA ASP A 32 -7.15 -16.16 3.25
C ASP A 32 -5.74 -15.62 3.53
N VAL A 33 -4.97 -16.36 4.33
CA VAL A 33 -3.60 -16.00 4.73
C VAL A 33 -2.58 -16.60 3.76
N ALA A 34 -3.04 -17.34 2.75
CA ALA A 34 -2.20 -17.78 1.64
C ALA A 34 -1.75 -16.56 0.80
N PRO A 35 -0.56 -16.61 0.19
CA PRO A 35 -0.12 -15.55 -0.71
C PRO A 35 -1.11 -15.37 -1.86
N GLN A 36 -1.40 -14.12 -2.18
CA GLN A 36 -2.34 -13.73 -3.23
C GLN A 36 -1.57 -13.41 -4.50
N ALA A 37 -1.99 -14.01 -5.61
CA ALA A 37 -1.40 -13.76 -6.92
C ALA A 37 -1.45 -12.27 -7.26
N VAL A 38 -0.37 -11.78 -7.87
CA VAL A 38 -0.24 -10.39 -8.30
C VAL A 38 -0.42 -10.33 -9.81
N ASP A 39 -1.29 -9.42 -10.27
CA ASP A 39 -1.44 -9.17 -11.70
C ASP A 39 -0.26 -8.33 -12.22
N VAL A 40 0.63 -8.97 -12.96
CA VAL A 40 1.84 -8.36 -13.53
C VAL A 40 1.63 -7.81 -14.95
N SER A 41 0.37 -7.75 -15.41
CA SER A 41 0.02 -7.25 -16.74
C SER A 41 0.60 -5.86 -17.02
N GLY A 42 1.28 -5.73 -18.16
CA GLY A 42 1.86 -4.48 -18.62
C GLY A 42 3.29 -4.22 -18.15
N LEU A 43 3.89 -5.12 -17.37
CA LEU A 43 5.33 -5.10 -17.11
C LEU A 43 6.11 -5.73 -18.27
N PRO A 44 7.35 -5.27 -18.53
CA PRO A 44 8.28 -5.99 -19.39
C PRO A 44 8.49 -7.43 -18.89
N GLU A 45 8.36 -8.41 -19.78
CA GLU A 45 8.60 -9.82 -19.45
C GLU A 45 10.07 -10.06 -19.09
N LEU A 46 10.31 -10.88 -18.06
CA LEU A 46 11.65 -11.27 -17.64
C LEU A 46 12.01 -12.64 -18.21
N ALA A 47 13.31 -12.91 -18.38
CA ALA A 47 13.75 -14.20 -18.89
C ALA A 47 13.42 -15.33 -17.91
N GLU A 48 12.84 -16.42 -18.42
CA GLU A 48 12.57 -17.60 -17.61
C GLU A 48 13.87 -18.29 -17.16
N GLY A 49 13.90 -18.73 -15.90
CA GLY A 49 14.95 -19.62 -15.38
C GLY A 49 16.25 -18.95 -14.92
N GLU A 50 16.40 -17.64 -15.09
CA GLU A 50 17.48 -16.85 -14.50
C GLU A 50 16.92 -15.90 -13.44
N VAL A 51 17.46 -15.99 -12.22
CA VAL A 51 17.18 -15.01 -11.17
C VAL A 51 18.12 -13.84 -11.37
N LEU A 52 17.54 -12.67 -11.62
CA LEU A 52 18.31 -11.44 -11.78
C LEU A 52 18.93 -11.03 -10.43
N THR A 53 20.08 -10.36 -10.47
CA THR A 53 20.78 -9.87 -9.27
C THR A 53 20.49 -8.41 -8.97
N GLU A 54 20.02 -7.66 -9.97
CA GLU A 54 19.66 -6.25 -9.86
C GLU A 54 18.21 -6.02 -10.28
N ASN A 55 17.58 -5.00 -9.71
CA ASN A 55 16.20 -4.65 -10.03
C ASN A 55 16.02 -4.22 -11.51
N PRO A 56 15.31 -5.02 -12.33
CA PRO A 56 15.16 -4.73 -13.76
C PRO A 56 14.21 -3.56 -14.04
N TYR A 57 13.37 -3.18 -13.08
CA TYR A 57 12.31 -2.19 -13.26
C TYR A 57 12.68 -0.79 -12.78
N ARG A 58 13.94 -0.53 -12.45
CA ARG A 58 14.40 0.85 -12.21
C ARG A 58 14.27 1.68 -13.48
N ALA A 59 14.00 2.98 -13.31
CA ALA A 59 13.70 3.89 -14.42
C ALA A 59 14.85 3.96 -15.45
N GLU A 60 16.10 3.88 -15.00
CA GLU A 60 17.30 3.86 -15.86
C GLU A 60 17.38 2.62 -16.77
N THR A 61 16.78 1.50 -16.37
CA THR A 61 16.83 0.21 -17.07
C THR A 61 15.56 -0.03 -17.90
N ALA A 62 14.39 0.12 -17.28
CA ALA A 62 13.10 -0.19 -17.91
C ALA A 62 12.39 1.03 -18.53
N GLY A 63 12.85 2.24 -18.22
CA GLY A 63 12.17 3.48 -18.57
C GLY A 63 11.07 3.88 -17.58
N GLU A 64 10.74 5.17 -17.56
CA GLU A 64 9.80 5.79 -16.62
C GLU A 64 8.41 5.14 -16.62
N GLU A 65 7.89 4.76 -17.79
CA GLU A 65 6.55 4.17 -17.91
C GLU A 65 6.49 2.78 -17.25
N ALA A 66 7.49 1.94 -17.51
CA ALA A 66 7.58 0.61 -16.91
C ALA A 66 7.89 0.69 -15.41
N TRP A 67 8.75 1.61 -14.99
CA TRP A 67 9.02 1.88 -13.58
C TRP A 67 7.76 2.30 -12.83
N ALA A 68 7.00 3.26 -13.36
CA ALA A 68 5.75 3.71 -12.75
C ALA A 68 4.73 2.56 -12.67
N LYS A 69 4.66 1.72 -13.71
CA LYS A 69 3.80 0.53 -13.71
C LYS A 69 4.24 -0.50 -12.66
N ALA A 70 5.54 -0.70 -12.48
CA ALA A 70 6.10 -1.57 -11.46
C ALA A 70 5.82 -1.05 -10.04
N VAL A 71 5.90 0.26 -9.80
CA VAL A 71 5.51 0.87 -8.53
C VAL A 71 4.02 0.65 -8.24
N GLU A 72 3.14 0.84 -9.23
CA GLU A 72 1.69 0.62 -9.10
C GLU A 72 1.36 -0.84 -8.74
N ILE A 73 1.88 -1.79 -9.53
CA ILE A 73 1.68 -3.23 -9.29
C ILE A 73 2.29 -3.64 -7.95
N GLY A 74 3.52 -3.18 -7.69
CA GLY A 74 4.26 -3.43 -6.46
C GLY A 74 3.54 -2.96 -5.21
N ALA A 75 2.90 -1.78 -5.24
CA ALA A 75 2.10 -1.29 -4.12
C ALA A 75 0.97 -2.26 -3.76
N SER A 76 0.23 -2.73 -4.77
CA SER A 76 -0.86 -3.68 -4.57
C SER A 76 -0.36 -5.04 -4.07
N GLY A 77 0.71 -5.57 -4.66
CA GLY A 77 1.32 -6.84 -4.28
C GLY A 77 1.89 -6.80 -2.86
N TYR A 78 2.52 -5.68 -2.49
CA TYR A 78 3.07 -5.43 -1.16
C TYR A 78 1.98 -5.42 -0.08
N VAL A 79 0.89 -4.66 -0.30
CA VAL A 79 -0.22 -4.56 0.66
C VAL A 79 -0.85 -5.93 0.90
N GLN A 80 -1.03 -6.73 -0.15
CA GLN A 80 -1.65 -8.05 -0.06
C GLN A 80 -0.76 -9.09 0.62
N ASN A 81 0.55 -9.07 0.36
CA ASN A 81 1.45 -10.18 0.71
C ASN A 81 2.47 -9.85 1.82
N CYS A 82 2.84 -8.59 2.00
CA CYS A 82 4.01 -8.19 2.79
C CYS A 82 3.65 -7.33 4.00
N ALA A 83 2.67 -6.42 3.85
CA ALA A 83 2.38 -5.36 4.80
C ALA A 83 1.96 -5.87 6.19
N ARG A 84 1.38 -7.07 6.29
CA ARG A 84 1.03 -7.69 7.58
C ARG A 84 2.23 -7.87 8.50
N CYS A 85 3.42 -8.13 7.95
CA CYS A 85 4.63 -8.39 8.72
C CYS A 85 5.58 -7.20 8.73
N HIS A 86 5.75 -6.56 7.56
CA HIS A 86 6.68 -5.45 7.36
C HIS A 86 6.04 -4.07 7.54
N GLY A 87 4.73 -4.03 7.85
CA GLY A 87 3.96 -2.82 8.08
C GLY A 87 3.41 -2.18 6.81
N LEU A 88 2.47 -1.24 6.95
CA LEU A 88 1.98 -0.46 5.82
C LEU A 88 3.11 0.44 5.31
N GLU A 89 3.17 0.65 3.99
CA GLU A 89 4.22 1.46 3.36
C GLU A 89 5.66 1.03 3.67
N ALA A 90 5.84 -0.24 4.10
CA ALA A 90 7.11 -0.80 4.59
C ALA A 90 7.65 -0.23 5.91
N ILE A 91 6.82 0.51 6.65
CA ILE A 91 7.13 1.02 7.98
C ILE A 91 6.83 -0.05 9.02
N SER A 92 7.87 -0.69 9.57
CA SER A 92 7.65 -1.82 10.47
C SER A 92 7.10 -1.42 11.84
N GLY A 93 6.09 -2.17 12.31
CA GLY A 93 5.61 -2.15 13.70
C GLY A 93 6.41 -3.05 14.66
N GLY A 94 7.56 -3.58 14.25
CA GLY A 94 8.46 -4.40 15.07
C GLY A 94 8.31 -5.92 14.92
N LEU A 95 7.42 -6.40 14.04
CA LEU A 95 7.25 -7.85 13.78
C LEU A 95 8.32 -8.40 12.82
N ALA A 96 8.60 -7.68 11.73
CA ALA A 96 9.66 -7.96 10.78
C ALA A 96 10.50 -6.70 10.53
N PRO A 97 11.63 -6.74 9.81
CA PRO A 97 12.41 -5.53 9.52
C PRO A 97 11.62 -4.49 8.72
N ASP A 98 11.90 -3.20 8.95
CA ASP A 98 11.47 -2.09 8.08
C ASP A 98 12.26 -2.19 6.77
N LEU A 99 11.55 -2.36 5.64
CA LEU A 99 12.21 -2.64 4.37
C LEU A 99 12.71 -1.38 3.67
N ARG A 100 12.35 -0.18 4.16
CA ARG A 100 12.77 1.07 3.54
C ARG A 100 14.28 1.28 3.70
N PHE A 101 14.89 0.68 4.72
CA PHE A 101 16.33 0.68 4.95
C PHE A 101 17.12 -0.28 4.03
N LEU A 102 16.45 -1.07 3.20
CA LEU A 102 17.12 -1.96 2.26
C LEU A 102 17.59 -1.16 1.04
N GLU A 103 18.89 -0.89 0.98
CA GLU A 103 19.54 -0.05 -0.01
C GLU A 103 19.17 -0.42 -1.45
N ALA A 104 18.85 0.57 -2.29
CA ALA A 104 18.48 0.41 -3.69
C ALA A 104 19.73 0.22 -4.59
N GLU A 105 20.46 -0.85 -4.33
CA GLU A 105 21.67 -1.24 -5.04
C GLU A 105 21.75 -2.76 -5.18
N GLU A 106 22.71 -3.25 -5.98
CA GLU A 106 22.89 -4.69 -6.27
C GLU A 106 22.93 -5.54 -4.99
N TYR A 107 23.66 -5.12 -3.97
CA TYR A 107 23.75 -5.89 -2.71
C TYR A 107 22.39 -5.98 -1.99
N GLY A 108 21.62 -4.88 -1.97
CA GLY A 108 20.28 -4.87 -1.40
C GLY A 108 19.28 -5.70 -2.23
N ASP A 109 19.47 -5.74 -3.54
CA ASP A 109 18.64 -6.50 -4.47
C ASP A 109 18.87 -8.01 -4.35
N GLU A 110 20.13 -8.45 -4.30
CA GLU A 110 20.48 -9.85 -4.03
C GLU A 110 19.87 -10.32 -2.70
N TRP A 111 19.98 -9.50 -1.67
CA TRP A 111 19.40 -9.81 -0.36
C TRP A 111 17.87 -9.88 -0.43
N TYR A 112 17.23 -8.95 -1.14
CA TYR A 112 15.78 -8.96 -1.34
C TYR A 112 15.32 -10.22 -2.06
N ILE A 113 15.90 -10.51 -3.24
CA ILE A 113 15.39 -11.53 -4.14
C ILE A 113 15.62 -12.94 -3.58
N GLU A 114 16.74 -13.17 -2.88
CA GLU A 114 16.99 -14.42 -2.17
C GLU A 114 15.91 -14.66 -1.10
N ARG A 115 15.60 -13.65 -0.28
CA ARG A 115 14.57 -13.74 0.76
C ARG A 115 13.17 -13.85 0.20
N PHE A 116 12.87 -13.18 -0.90
CA PHE A 116 11.61 -13.31 -1.59
C PHE A 116 11.39 -14.73 -2.11
N ILE A 117 12.39 -15.29 -2.80
CA ILE A 117 12.28 -16.62 -3.41
C ILE A 117 12.27 -17.71 -2.34
N GLN A 118 13.20 -17.68 -1.39
CA GLN A 118 13.43 -18.78 -0.45
C GLN A 118 12.71 -18.60 0.89
N GLY A 119 12.22 -17.40 1.19
CA GLY A 119 11.71 -17.06 2.51
C GLY A 119 12.81 -16.98 3.57
N TYR A 120 12.41 -17.12 4.83
CA TYR A 120 13.34 -17.13 5.97
C TYR A 120 12.84 -18.07 7.06
N THR A 121 13.68 -19.03 7.46
CA THR A 121 13.41 -19.96 8.55
C THR A 121 14.52 -19.90 9.59
N GLN A 122 14.15 -19.77 10.85
CA GLN A 122 15.10 -19.70 11.97
C GLN A 122 14.65 -20.67 13.07
N GLY A 123 15.56 -21.56 13.50
CA GLY A 123 15.26 -22.54 14.55
C GLY A 123 14.11 -23.50 14.19
N GLY A 124 13.95 -23.81 12.89
CA GLY A 124 12.86 -24.65 12.39
C GLY A 124 11.50 -23.96 12.28
N VAL A 125 11.42 -22.65 12.58
CA VAL A 125 10.18 -21.85 12.46
C VAL A 125 10.31 -20.92 11.25
N THR A 126 9.37 -21.03 10.31
CA THR A 126 9.25 -20.12 9.17
C THR A 126 8.84 -18.74 9.69
N LYS A 127 9.66 -17.74 9.40
CA LYS A 127 9.47 -16.33 9.75
C LYS A 127 8.97 -15.51 8.57
N MET A 128 9.42 -15.87 7.36
CA MET A 128 8.96 -15.29 6.09
C MET A 128 8.68 -16.46 5.14
N PRO A 129 7.47 -16.56 4.54
CA PRO A 129 7.17 -17.56 3.53
C PRO A 129 8.06 -17.41 2.29
N ALA A 130 8.24 -18.50 1.56
CA ALA A 130 8.82 -18.47 0.21
C ALA A 130 7.75 -18.03 -0.79
N PHE A 131 8.04 -17.03 -1.62
CA PHE A 131 7.09 -16.47 -2.58
C PHE A 131 7.44 -16.77 -4.04
N GLY A 132 8.66 -17.24 -4.33
CA GLY A 132 9.16 -17.38 -5.70
C GLY A 132 8.24 -18.17 -6.63
N GLU A 133 7.85 -19.38 -6.22
CA GLU A 133 6.94 -20.23 -7.02
C GLU A 133 5.49 -19.73 -7.04
N VAL A 134 5.09 -18.93 -6.04
CA VAL A 134 3.68 -18.54 -5.84
C VAL A 134 3.34 -17.25 -6.58
N LEU A 135 4.25 -16.28 -6.53
CA LEU A 135 4.04 -14.94 -7.09
C LEU A 135 4.80 -14.71 -8.39
N GLY A 136 5.91 -15.43 -8.61
CA GLY A 136 6.79 -15.20 -9.76
C GLY A 136 7.76 -14.03 -9.57
N GLN A 137 8.76 -13.97 -10.44
CA GLN A 137 9.87 -13.01 -10.34
C GLN A 137 9.42 -11.59 -10.68
N GLU A 138 8.53 -11.40 -11.65
CA GLU A 138 7.99 -10.10 -12.04
C GLU A 138 7.26 -9.43 -10.88
N ALA A 139 6.45 -10.17 -10.13
CA ALA A 139 5.77 -9.66 -8.95
C ALA A 139 6.78 -9.29 -7.86
N GLY A 140 7.81 -10.12 -7.65
CA GLY A 140 8.88 -9.84 -6.70
C GLY A 140 9.61 -8.54 -7.02
N TRP A 141 10.02 -8.34 -8.26
CA TRP A 141 10.69 -7.11 -8.67
C TRP A 141 9.77 -5.89 -8.64
N ALA A 142 8.50 -6.02 -9.01
CA ALA A 142 7.55 -4.92 -8.88
C ALA A 142 7.40 -4.48 -7.40
N ILE A 143 7.27 -5.44 -6.47
CA ILE A 143 7.23 -5.15 -5.03
C ILE A 143 8.53 -4.50 -4.57
N ARG A 144 9.69 -4.96 -5.05
CA ARG A 144 10.98 -4.34 -4.75
C ARG A 144 11.02 -2.88 -5.19
N THR A 145 10.65 -2.58 -6.44
CA THR A 145 10.60 -1.21 -6.96
C THR A 145 9.66 -0.33 -6.13
N TYR A 146 8.51 -0.85 -5.70
CA TYR A 146 7.65 -0.11 -4.77
C TYR A 146 8.32 0.18 -3.42
N VAL A 147 9.04 -0.79 -2.85
CA VAL A 147 9.75 -0.62 -1.57
C VAL A 147 10.89 0.40 -1.69
N GLU A 148 11.63 0.39 -2.80
CA GLU A 148 12.74 1.33 -3.04
C GLU A 148 12.25 2.79 -3.01
N THR A 149 11.04 3.07 -3.48
CA THR A 149 10.49 4.43 -3.55
C THR A 149 9.97 4.98 -2.22
N ARG A 150 10.02 4.22 -1.13
CA ARG A 150 9.40 4.63 0.13
C ARG A 150 10.14 5.82 0.76
N PRO A 151 9.40 6.86 1.20
CA PRO A 151 10.00 8.10 1.68
C PRO A 151 10.72 7.93 3.01
N ASP A 152 11.68 8.83 3.24
CA ASP A 152 12.16 9.15 4.58
C ASP A 152 11.02 9.76 5.41
N GLY A 153 10.68 9.06 6.50
CA GLY A 153 9.61 9.46 7.40
C GLY A 153 9.96 10.71 8.21
N ASP A 154 11.24 10.93 8.52
CA ASP A 154 11.67 12.09 9.28
C ASP A 154 11.53 13.36 8.43
N GLN A 155 12.01 13.31 7.17
CA GLN A 155 11.84 14.40 6.21
C GLN A 155 10.36 14.69 5.89
N LEU A 156 9.53 13.64 5.77
CA LEU A 156 8.08 13.81 5.64
C LEU A 156 7.47 14.49 6.88
N GLY A 157 7.96 14.13 8.08
CA GLY A 157 7.56 14.75 9.34
C GLY A 157 7.86 16.25 9.40
N GLU A 158 9.00 16.69 8.86
CA GLU A 158 9.39 18.10 8.80
C GLU A 158 8.42 18.96 7.97
N VAL A 159 7.84 18.40 6.90
CA VAL A 159 6.90 19.11 6.00
C VAL A 159 5.43 18.83 6.33
N SER A 160 5.14 17.97 7.31
CA SER A 160 3.78 17.52 7.65
C SER A 160 2.81 18.66 7.98
N SER A 161 3.28 19.71 8.65
CA SER A 161 2.47 20.89 8.96
C SER A 161 2.01 21.62 7.70
N GLU A 162 2.93 21.85 6.76
CA GLU A 162 2.60 22.53 5.49
C GLU A 162 1.66 21.69 4.63
N LEU A 163 1.91 20.37 4.57
CA LEU A 163 1.01 19.44 3.88
C LEU A 163 -0.39 19.43 4.52
N GLY A 164 -0.49 19.58 5.84
CA GLY A 164 -1.75 19.74 6.56
C GLY A 164 -2.51 21.01 6.16
N GLU A 165 -1.81 22.15 6.01
CA GLU A 165 -2.41 23.40 5.55
C GLU A 165 -2.92 23.31 4.11
N ILE A 166 -2.16 22.63 3.23
CA ILE A 166 -2.56 22.36 1.85
C ILE A 166 -3.80 21.46 1.83
N ARG A 167 -3.81 20.38 2.62
CA ARG A 167 -4.99 19.50 2.78
C ARG A 167 -6.22 20.30 3.19
N ASP A 168 -6.11 21.13 4.22
CA ASP A 168 -7.24 21.91 4.73
C ASP A 168 -7.76 22.91 3.68
N THR A 169 -6.86 23.49 2.88
CA THR A 169 -7.22 24.34 1.73
C THR A 169 -7.99 23.56 0.67
N LEU A 170 -7.55 22.34 0.35
CA LEU A 170 -8.22 21.46 -0.61
C LEU A 170 -9.59 21.00 -0.10
N GLN A 171 -9.72 20.67 1.18
CA GLN A 171 -11.02 20.32 1.80
C GLN A 171 -12.01 21.49 1.72
N ALA A 172 -11.57 22.71 2.05
CA ALA A 172 -12.41 23.91 1.92
C ALA A 172 -12.83 24.18 0.46
N ALA A 173 -11.97 23.86 -0.51
CA ALA A 173 -12.30 23.96 -1.92
C ALA A 173 -13.32 22.90 -2.36
N ALA A 174 -13.21 21.67 -1.86
CA ALA A 174 -14.18 20.62 -2.09
C ALA A 174 -15.57 20.95 -1.52
N ASP A 175 -15.65 21.61 -0.37
CA ASP A 175 -16.88 22.01 0.31
C ASP A 175 -17.62 23.21 -0.34
N GLY A 176 -17.42 23.42 -1.65
CA GLY A 176 -18.07 24.48 -2.44
C GLY A 176 -17.22 25.74 -2.63
N GLY A 177 -15.94 25.68 -2.27
CA GLY A 177 -14.95 26.71 -2.57
C GLY A 177 -14.26 26.52 -3.92
N SER A 178 -13.08 27.13 -4.04
CA SER A 178 -12.16 26.93 -5.17
C SER A 178 -10.74 27.21 -4.71
N ALA A 179 -9.77 26.49 -5.26
CA ALA A 179 -8.35 26.73 -5.00
C ALA A 179 -7.57 26.83 -6.32
N ASP A 180 -6.42 27.48 -6.29
CA ASP A 180 -5.49 27.49 -7.41
C ASP A 180 -4.76 26.14 -7.48
N SER A 181 -5.40 25.18 -8.16
CA SER A 181 -4.90 23.81 -8.27
C SER A 181 -3.54 23.74 -8.94
N ALA A 182 -3.22 24.66 -9.86
CA ALA A 182 -1.94 24.70 -10.53
C ALA A 182 -0.84 25.15 -9.57
N ALA A 183 -1.08 26.21 -8.79
CA ALA A 183 -0.15 26.65 -7.75
C ALA A 183 0.05 25.57 -6.67
N ILE A 184 -1.03 24.92 -6.22
CA ILE A 184 -0.96 23.84 -5.24
C ILE A 184 -0.20 22.63 -5.78
N ALA A 185 -0.49 22.19 -7.02
CA ALA A 185 0.22 21.07 -7.64
C ALA A 185 1.72 21.36 -7.80
N SER A 186 2.08 22.59 -8.19
CA SER A 186 3.48 23.03 -8.24
C SER A 186 4.14 22.96 -6.87
N ARG A 187 3.46 23.47 -5.82
CA ARG A 187 4.00 23.46 -4.46
C ARG A 187 4.16 22.04 -3.91
N LEU A 188 3.18 21.17 -4.14
CA LEU A 188 3.25 19.76 -3.77
C LEU A 188 4.39 19.01 -4.48
N THR A 189 4.66 19.37 -5.74
CA THR A 189 5.80 18.83 -6.50
C THR A 189 7.13 19.29 -5.90
N GLU A 190 7.25 20.57 -5.53
CA GLU A 190 8.45 21.09 -4.86
C GLU A 190 8.70 20.42 -3.51
N ILE A 191 7.68 20.32 -2.66
CA ILE A 191 7.78 19.64 -1.35
C ILE A 191 8.17 18.17 -1.56
N GLY A 192 7.46 17.48 -2.45
CA GLY A 192 7.69 16.06 -2.70
C GLY A 192 9.08 15.76 -3.27
N GLY A 193 9.67 16.67 -4.04
CA GLY A 193 11.03 16.54 -4.57
C GLY A 193 12.14 16.79 -3.54
N GLN A 194 11.82 17.28 -2.35
CA GLN A 194 12.76 17.45 -1.24
C GLN A 194 12.82 16.24 -0.31
N ILE A 195 11.85 15.34 -0.42
CA ILE A 195 11.75 14.15 0.43
C ILE A 195 12.53 13.02 -0.27
N GLU A 196 13.61 12.59 0.35
CA GLU A 196 14.44 11.48 -0.12
C GLU A 196 13.77 10.12 0.17
N THR A 197 14.31 9.06 -0.43
CA THR A 197 13.96 7.70 -0.04
C THR A 197 14.90 7.21 1.06
N MET A 198 14.42 6.33 1.93
CA MET A 198 15.29 5.68 2.92
C MET A 198 16.27 4.68 2.28
N SER A 199 15.95 4.21 1.07
CA SER A 199 16.72 3.19 0.34
C SER A 199 17.89 3.80 -0.44
N GLY A 200 17.93 5.13 -0.61
CA GLY A 200 18.86 5.81 -1.51
C GLY A 200 18.44 5.81 -2.98
N ALA A 201 17.27 5.23 -3.32
CA ALA A 201 16.69 5.35 -4.65
C ALA A 201 16.41 6.83 -5.01
N PRO A 202 16.54 7.22 -6.28
CA PRO A 202 16.50 8.62 -6.70
C PRO A 202 15.11 9.26 -6.61
N VAL A 203 14.04 8.47 -6.58
CA VAL A 203 12.66 8.97 -6.62
C VAL A 203 11.88 8.45 -5.43
N SER A 204 11.38 9.39 -4.64
CA SER A 204 10.46 9.15 -3.52
C SER A 204 9.02 9.23 -4.00
N ASP A 205 8.29 8.13 -3.87
CA ASP A 205 6.85 8.10 -4.11
C ASP A 205 6.11 8.36 -2.79
N ASN A 206 5.73 9.62 -2.63
CA ASN A 206 5.23 10.19 -1.38
C ASN A 206 3.90 10.93 -1.57
N ILE A 207 3.24 11.23 -0.45
CA ILE A 207 1.88 11.77 -0.44
C ILE A 207 1.78 13.13 -1.13
N ALA A 208 2.85 13.93 -1.10
CA ALA A 208 2.90 15.24 -1.75
C ALA A 208 2.92 15.09 -3.27
N THR A 209 3.85 14.29 -3.81
CA THR A 209 3.90 14.04 -5.26
C THR A 209 2.62 13.37 -5.77
N HIS A 210 2.02 12.46 -5.01
CA HIS A 210 0.77 11.79 -5.40
C HIS A 210 -0.41 12.78 -5.47
N ALA A 211 -0.62 13.59 -4.44
CA ALA A 211 -1.66 14.62 -4.45
C ALA A 211 -1.43 15.67 -5.56
N GLY A 212 -0.16 16.06 -5.79
CA GLY A 212 0.22 16.97 -6.87
C GLY A 212 -0.11 16.42 -8.26
N ARG A 213 0.22 15.14 -8.52
CA ARG A 213 -0.12 14.45 -9.79
C ARG A 213 -1.64 14.41 -10.01
N VAL A 214 -2.43 14.15 -8.98
CA VAL A 214 -3.90 14.15 -9.06
C VAL A 214 -4.43 15.52 -9.50
N LEU A 215 -3.98 16.60 -8.87
CA LEU A 215 -4.41 17.95 -9.23
C LEU A 215 -3.90 18.39 -10.61
N ALA A 216 -2.69 17.98 -11.00
CA ALA A 216 -2.16 18.27 -12.33
C ALA A 216 -2.96 17.56 -13.44
N ALA A 217 -3.40 16.32 -13.20
CA ALA A 217 -4.22 15.56 -14.14
C ALA A 217 -5.68 16.04 -14.16
N LYS A 218 -6.23 16.41 -12.99
CA LYS A 218 -7.61 16.84 -12.82
C LYS A 218 -7.69 18.00 -11.81
N PRO A 219 -7.65 19.26 -12.27
CA PRO A 219 -7.57 20.44 -11.39
C PRO A 219 -8.67 20.54 -10.34
N GLU A 220 -9.88 20.04 -10.62
CA GLU A 220 -11.01 20.06 -9.70
C GLU A 220 -11.08 18.87 -8.74
N ALA A 221 -10.10 17.97 -8.73
CA ALA A 221 -10.06 16.78 -7.88
C ALA A 221 -9.66 17.08 -6.42
N TYR A 222 -10.25 18.10 -5.82
CA TYR A 222 -9.92 18.58 -4.48
C TYR A 222 -10.11 17.50 -3.41
N ASP A 223 -11.26 16.82 -3.41
CA ASP A 223 -11.57 15.73 -2.48
C ASP A 223 -10.51 14.63 -2.50
N GLN A 224 -10.14 14.19 -3.70
CA GLN A 224 -9.19 13.11 -3.88
C GLN A 224 -7.78 13.51 -3.41
N ALA A 225 -7.34 14.71 -3.76
CA ALA A 225 -6.03 15.22 -3.33
C ALA A 225 -5.99 15.44 -1.81
N ALA A 226 -7.06 15.97 -1.22
CA ALA A 226 -7.21 16.12 0.22
C ALA A 226 -7.20 14.77 0.94
N GLU A 227 -7.87 13.75 0.40
CA GLU A 227 -7.89 12.41 0.99
C GLU A 227 -6.51 11.75 0.98
N ILE A 228 -5.75 11.88 -0.11
CA ILE A 228 -4.36 11.39 -0.19
C ILE A 228 -3.52 11.98 0.95
N LEU A 229 -3.59 13.30 1.16
CA LEU A 229 -2.87 13.96 2.24
C LEU A 229 -3.42 13.56 3.62
N THR A 230 -4.73 13.35 3.75
CA THR A 230 -5.37 12.94 5.01
C THR A 230 -4.88 11.57 5.46
N VAL A 231 -4.96 10.58 4.58
CA VAL A 231 -4.51 9.21 4.86
C VAL A 231 -3.00 9.19 5.09
N GLY A 232 -2.24 9.86 4.22
CA GLY A 232 -0.79 9.91 4.29
C GLY A 232 -0.24 10.56 5.57
N LEU A 233 -0.84 11.65 6.04
CA LEU A 233 -0.42 12.31 7.28
C LEU A 233 -0.81 11.50 8.52
N SER A 234 -1.83 10.64 8.43
CA SER A 234 -2.24 9.79 9.56
C SER A 234 -1.29 8.64 9.87
N VAL A 235 -0.45 8.25 8.90
CA VAL A 235 0.54 7.16 9.03
C VAL A 235 1.94 7.67 9.39
N ALA A 236 2.16 8.98 9.37
CA ALA A 236 3.45 9.62 9.69
C ALA A 236 3.68 9.86 11.21
N HIS A 237 2.77 9.40 12.07
CA HIS A 237 2.77 9.63 13.53
C HIS A 237 2.66 8.34 14.36
#